data_AF-A0A966TQQ0-F1
#
_entry.id   AF-A0A966TQQ0-F1
#
_cell.length_a   1.000
_cell.length_b   1.000
_cell.length_c   1.000
_cell.angle_alpha   90.00
_cell.angle_beta   90.00
_cell.angle_gamma   90.00
#
_symmetry.space_group_name_H-M   'P 1'
#
loop_
_entity.id
_entity.type
_entity.pdbx_description
1 polymer ?
#
loop_
_entity_poly.entity_id
_entity_poly.type
_entity_poly.pdbx_seq_one_letter_code
_entity_poly.pdbx_strand_id
1 'polypeptide(L)'
;MENFSFAFVLAGFVVGLIVGLTGVGGGSLMTPLLIFGFGIKPALAVGTDLLFAAGTKFGGLLNFARQRIIPWRVVFSLSLGSVPAAVVTLALLHHFGTSNPSVQHAITFTLGIALLLTAAATLYKAIRGPLRQQTA
;
A
#
# COMPACT_ATOMS: atom_id res chain seq x y z
N MET A 1 33.01 6.54 0.82
CA MET A 1 31.66 6.13 1.29
C MET A 1 30.58 6.92 0.53
N GLU A 2 30.63 6.99 -0.80
CA GLU A 2 29.68 7.82 -1.60
C GLU A 2 28.78 7.01 -2.55
N ASN A 3 29.12 5.75 -2.87
CA ASN A 3 28.36 4.94 -3.83
C ASN A 3 27.01 4.42 -3.28
N PHE A 4 26.89 4.25 -1.97
CA PHE A 4 25.67 3.70 -1.35
C PHE A 4 24.48 4.64 -1.53
N SER A 5 24.67 5.95 -1.35
CA SER A 5 23.60 6.94 -1.48
C SER A 5 23.03 6.98 -2.89
N PHE A 6 23.88 6.95 -3.92
CA PHE A 6 23.43 6.95 -5.31
C PHE A 6 22.70 5.65 -5.69
N ALA A 7 23.18 4.50 -5.20
CA ALA A 7 22.51 3.22 -5.41
C ALA A 7 21.10 3.17 -4.79
N PHE A 8 20.92 3.73 -3.58
CA PHE A 8 19.59 3.82 -2.96
C PHE A 8 18.64 4.75 -3.71
N VAL A 9 19.14 5.89 -4.20
CA VAL A 9 18.35 6.82 -5.01
C VAL A 9 17.92 6.16 -6.33
N LEU A 10 18.85 5.47 -7.01
CA LEU A 10 18.56 4.78 -8.27
C LEU A 10 17.59 3.61 -8.06
N ALA A 11 17.77 2.83 -6.99
CA ALA A 11 16.86 1.75 -6.64
C ALA A 11 15.45 2.29 -6.31
N GLY A 12 15.36 3.35 -5.51
CA GLY A 12 14.10 4.02 -5.21
C GLY A 12 13.42 4.59 -6.46
N PHE A 13 14.20 5.14 -7.40
CA PHE A 13 13.69 5.63 -8.68
C PHE A 13 13.12 4.49 -9.54
N VAL A 14 13.87 3.40 -9.74
CA VAL A 14 13.44 2.25 -10.56
C VAL A 14 12.20 1.58 -9.95
N VAL A 15 12.20 1.36 -8.64
CA VAL A 15 11.04 0.79 -7.93
C VAL A 15 9.82 1.72 -8.06
N GLY A 16 10.01 3.03 -7.87
CA GLY A 16 8.94 4.01 -8.03
C GLY A 16 8.39 4.08 -9.45
N LEU A 17 9.25 3.91 -10.46
CA LEU A 17 8.87 3.87 -11.87
C LEU A 17 8.04 2.62 -12.18
N ILE A 18 8.46 1.43 -11.70
CA ILE A 18 7.74 0.16 -11.88
C ILE A 18 6.38 0.21 -11.18
N VAL A 19 6.33 0.67 -9.93
CA VAL A 19 5.07 0.77 -9.16
C VAL A 19 4.14 1.82 -9.78
N GLY A 20 4.69 2.95 -10.24
CA GLY A 20 3.94 4.00 -10.91
C GLY A 20 3.34 3.56 -12.25
N LEU A 21 4.09 2.80 -13.05
CA LEU A 21 3.62 2.23 -14.32
C LEU A 21 2.61 1.10 -14.13
N THR A 22 2.82 0.24 -13.13
CA THR A 22 1.94 -0.92 -12.91
C THR A 22 0.61 -0.52 -12.27
N GLY A 23 0.55 0.56 -11.49
CA GLY A 23 -0.68 1.02 -10.84
C GLY A 23 -1.27 0.04 -9.81
N VAL A 24 -0.63 -1.11 -9.62
CA VAL A 24 -0.88 -2.10 -8.58
C VAL A 24 -0.33 -1.49 -7.30
N GLY A 25 -1.21 -1.08 -6.37
CA GLY A 25 -0.82 -0.28 -5.20
C GLY A 25 0.41 -0.83 -4.46
N GLY A 26 1.34 0.08 -4.12
CA GLY A 26 2.66 -0.22 -3.53
C GLY A 26 2.64 -1.23 -2.39
N GLY A 27 1.58 -1.25 -1.56
CA GLY A 27 1.39 -2.14 -0.42
C GLY A 27 1.50 -3.65 -0.70
N SER A 28 1.22 -4.11 -1.91
CA SER A 28 1.31 -5.55 -2.24
C SER A 28 2.73 -6.01 -2.59
N LEU A 29 3.59 -5.11 -3.06
CA LEU A 29 4.92 -5.41 -3.61
C LEU A 29 6.05 -4.80 -2.77
N MET A 30 5.90 -3.57 -2.30
CA MET A 30 6.93 -2.83 -1.55
C MET A 30 7.01 -3.26 -0.08
N THR A 31 5.88 -3.53 0.57
CA THR A 31 5.81 -4.08 1.92
C THR A 31 6.56 -5.42 2.09
N PRO A 32 6.36 -6.47 1.25
CA PRO A 32 7.15 -7.69 1.37
C PRO A 32 8.62 -7.51 1.00
N LEU A 33 8.96 -6.64 0.04
CA LEU A 33 10.36 -6.40 -0.36
C LEU A 33 11.19 -5.77 0.78
N LEU A 34 10.60 -4.84 1.55
CA LEU A 34 11.25 -4.20 2.69
C LEU A 34 11.34 -5.12 3.91
N ILE A 35 10.32 -5.94 4.17
CA ILE A 35 10.31 -6.84 5.32
C ILE A 35 11.24 -8.04 5.09
N PHE A 36 11.13 -8.73 3.95
CA PHE A 36 11.96 -9.90 3.65
C PHE A 36 13.37 -9.53 3.16
N GLY A 37 13.53 -8.40 2.47
CA GLY A 37 14.82 -7.98 1.91
C GLY A 37 15.70 -7.15 2.85
N PHE A 38 15.12 -6.33 3.72
CA PHE A 38 15.87 -5.37 4.56
C PHE A 38 15.72 -5.58 6.08
N GLY A 39 14.87 -6.49 6.55
CA GLY A 39 14.77 -6.84 7.98
C GLY A 39 14.30 -5.68 8.88
N ILE A 40 13.63 -4.68 8.31
CA ILE A 40 13.18 -3.48 9.02
C ILE A 40 11.93 -3.79 9.84
N LYS A 41 11.78 -3.15 11.01
CA LYS A 41 10.58 -3.25 11.86
C LYS A 41 9.30 -3.07 11.02
N PRO A 42 8.36 -4.03 11.01
CA PRO A 42 7.18 -4.02 10.13
C PRO A 42 6.35 -2.74 10.25
N ALA A 43 6.23 -2.18 11.45
CA ALA A 43 5.48 -0.95 11.70
C ALA A 43 6.04 0.28 10.96
N LEU A 44 7.37 0.41 10.87
CA LEU A 44 8.00 1.51 10.14
C LEU A 44 7.92 1.29 8.63
N ALA A 45 8.17 0.05 8.18
CA ALA A 45 8.13 -0.31 6.75
C ALA A 45 6.75 -0.05 6.13
N VAL A 46 5.68 -0.48 6.81
CA VAL A 46 4.30 -0.29 6.33
C VAL A 46 3.91 1.19 6.30
N GLY A 47 4.33 1.98 7.29
CA GLY A 47 4.04 3.41 7.34
C GLY A 47 4.67 4.19 6.18
N THR A 48 5.95 3.92 5.88
CA THR A 48 6.66 4.58 4.77
C THR A 48 6.11 4.19 3.41
N ASP A 49 5.76 2.91 3.21
CA ASP A 49 5.13 2.42 1.97
C ASP A 49 3.75 3.06 1.75
N LEU A 50 2.93 3.20 2.80
CA LEU A 50 1.64 3.86 2.70
C LEU A 50 1.76 5.32 2.24
N LEU A 51 2.72 6.07 2.79
CA LEU A 51 2.99 7.45 2.39
C LEU A 51 3.42 7.52 0.92
N PHE A 52 4.30 6.62 0.49
CA PHE A 52 4.76 6.54 -0.88
C PHE A 52 3.60 6.24 -1.84
N ALA A 53 2.82 5.20 -1.56
CA ALA A 53 1.67 4.80 -2.36
C ALA A 53 0.60 5.90 -2.45
N ALA A 54 0.37 6.63 -1.35
CA ALA A 54 -0.53 7.78 -1.33
C ALA A 54 -0.03 8.90 -2.26
N GLY A 55 1.26 9.22 -2.22
CA GLY A 55 1.88 10.21 -3.11
C GLY A 55 1.73 9.87 -4.59
N THR A 56 2.02 8.62 -4.98
CA THR A 56 1.87 8.16 -6.37
C THR A 56 0.41 8.23 -6.84
N LYS A 57 -0.54 7.85 -5.98
CA LYS A 57 -1.98 7.94 -6.28
C LYS A 57 -2.45 9.39 -6.40
N PHE A 58 -1.91 10.30 -5.59
CA PHE A 58 -2.22 11.72 -5.68
C PHE A 58 -1.76 12.31 -7.03
N GLY A 59 -0.57 11.94 -7.50
CA GLY A 59 -0.09 12.33 -8.84
C GLY A 59 -1.03 11.88 -9.97
N GLY A 60 -1.52 10.64 -9.91
CA GLY A 60 -2.53 10.13 -10.86
C GLY A 60 -3.88 10.85 -10.73
N LEU A 61 -4.31 11.13 -9.50
CA LEU A 61 -5.56 11.82 -9.20
C LEU A 61 -5.64 13.19 -9.87
N LEU A 62 -4.55 13.96 -9.92
CA LEU A 62 -4.51 15.27 -10.59
C LEU A 62 -4.84 15.17 -12.09
N ASN A 63 -4.32 14.14 -12.75
CA ASN A 63 -4.55 13.93 -14.18
C ASN A 63 -6.00 13.46 -14.44
N PHE A 64 -6.51 12.52 -13.63
CA PHE A 64 -7.91 12.09 -13.69
C PHE A 64 -8.91 13.18 -13.29
N ALA A 65 -8.54 14.08 -12.37
CA ALA A 65 -9.36 15.20 -11.95
C ALA A 65 -9.52 16.21 -13.08
N ARG A 66 -8.45 16.46 -13.84
CA ARG A 66 -8.49 17.32 -15.02
C ARG A 66 -9.40 16.76 -16.12
N GLN A 67 -9.53 15.44 -16.21
CA GLN A 67 -10.40 14.76 -17.17
C GLN A 67 -11.87 14.63 -16.68
N ARG A 68 -12.21 15.11 -15.47
CA ARG A 68 -13.57 15.04 -14.84
C ARG A 68 -14.21 13.64 -14.75
N ILE A 69 -13.41 12.57 -14.81
CA ILE A 69 -13.90 11.19 -14.81
C ILE A 69 -14.05 10.61 -13.39
N ILE A 70 -13.84 11.41 -12.34
CA ILE A 70 -13.80 10.93 -10.96
C ILE A 70 -15.22 10.83 -10.39
N PRO A 71 -15.71 9.63 -10.03
CA PRO A 71 -16.97 9.46 -9.33
C PRO A 71 -16.81 9.85 -7.86
N TRP A 72 -16.97 11.14 -7.55
CA TRP A 72 -16.80 11.69 -6.19
C TRP A 72 -17.64 10.99 -5.12
N ARG A 73 -18.80 10.43 -5.48
CA ARG A 73 -19.64 9.64 -4.54
C ARG A 73 -18.94 8.38 -4.04
N VAL A 74 -18.23 7.68 -4.92
CA VAL A 74 -17.48 6.46 -4.56
C VAL A 74 -16.27 6.82 -3.71
N VAL A 75 -15.55 7.89 -4.09
CA VAL A 75 -14.42 8.41 -3.30
C VAL A 75 -14.85 8.75 -1.88
N PHE A 76 -15.96 9.48 -1.72
CA PHE A 76 -16.45 9.87 -0.40
C PHE A 76 -16.88 8.65 0.43
N SER A 77 -17.59 7.70 -0.17
CA SER A 77 -18.04 6.48 0.52
C SER A 77 -16.89 5.59 0.97
N LEU A 78 -15.84 5.42 0.15
CA LEU A 78 -14.63 4.68 0.56
C LEU A 78 -13.82 5.41 1.63
N SER A 79 -13.67 6.73 1.50
CA SER A 79 -12.94 7.55 2.48
C SER A 79 -13.63 7.54 3.85
N LEU A 80 -14.96 7.63 3.89
CA LEU A 80 -15.74 7.54 5.13
C LEU A 80 -15.62 6.20 5.84
N GLY A 81 -15.36 5.10 5.11
CA GLY A 81 -15.06 3.81 5.75
C GLY A 81 -13.59 3.71 6.18
N SER A 82 -12.67 4.06 5.27
CA SER A 82 -11.24 3.77 5.44
C SER A 82 -10.55 4.71 6.43
N VAL A 83 -10.88 6.01 6.42
CA VAL A 83 -10.25 7.00 7.29
C VAL A 83 -10.56 6.75 8.77
N PRO A 84 -11.83 6.63 9.20
CA PRO A 84 -12.11 6.34 10.61
C PRO A 84 -11.64 4.95 11.03
N ALA A 85 -11.72 3.94 10.16
CA ALA A 85 -11.15 2.62 10.47
C ALA A 85 -9.63 2.68 10.72
N ALA A 86 -8.89 3.44 9.91
CA ALA A 86 -7.45 3.65 10.12
C ALA A 86 -7.16 4.40 11.42
N VAL A 87 -7.93 5.45 11.73
CA VAL A 87 -7.78 6.23 12.98
C VAL A 87 -8.09 5.36 14.20
N VAL A 88 -9.18 4.60 14.19
CA VAL A 88 -9.55 3.69 15.28
C VAL A 88 -8.47 2.62 15.48
N THR A 89 -7.98 2.02 14.40
CA THR A 89 -6.92 1.00 14.46
C THR A 89 -5.62 1.59 15.04
N LEU A 90 -5.24 2.80 14.62
CA LEU A 90 -4.05 3.49 15.14
C LEU A 90 -4.21 3.88 16.61
N ALA A 91 -5.39 4.36 17.00
CA ALA A 91 -5.69 4.71 18.39
C ALA A 91 -5.66 3.49 19.31
N LEU A 92 -6.24 2.36 18.87
CA LEU A 92 -6.15 1.09 19.58
C LEU A 92 -4.69 0.64 19.71
N LEU A 93 -3.92 0.70 18.62
CA LEU A 93 -2.52 0.29 18.61
C LEU A 93 -1.65 1.16 19.54
N HIS A 94 -1.95 2.46 19.61
CA HIS A 94 -1.29 3.38 20.54
C HIS A 94 -1.68 3.09 22.00
N HIS A 95 -2.93 2.70 22.26
CA HIS A 95 -3.41 2.38 23.61
C HIS A 95 -2.86 1.06 24.16
N PHE A 96 -2.69 0.04 23.31
CA PHE A 96 -2.16 -1.27 23.73
C PHE A 96 -0.62 -1.35 23.79
N GLY A 97 0.09 -0.31 23.37
CA GLY A 97 1.54 -0.21 23.46
C GLY A 97 2.28 -1.01 22.38
N THR A 98 2.96 -0.32 21.49
CA THR A 98 3.81 -0.89 20.41
C THR A 98 5.07 -1.60 20.93
N SER A 99 5.32 -1.58 22.24
CA SER A 99 6.48 -2.15 22.92
C SER A 99 6.27 -3.57 23.46
N ASN A 100 5.06 -4.14 23.35
CA ASN A 100 4.79 -5.51 23.79
C ASN A 100 5.04 -6.51 22.63
N PRO A 101 5.93 -7.52 22.78
CA PRO A 101 6.26 -8.48 21.72
C PRO A 101 5.03 -9.19 21.12
N SER A 102 3.95 -9.36 21.88
CA SER A 102 2.68 -9.93 21.40
C SER A 102 1.99 -9.08 20.33
N VAL A 103 2.09 -7.75 20.42
CA VAL A 103 1.50 -6.83 19.43
C VAL A 103 2.27 -6.88 18.12
N GLN A 104 3.60 -7.02 18.18
CA GLN A 104 4.43 -7.15 16.98
C GLN A 104 4.17 -8.48 16.24
N HIS A 105 3.98 -9.58 16.98
CA HIS A 105 3.55 -10.85 16.40
C HIS A 105 2.16 -10.75 15.78
N ALA A 106 1.21 -10.09 16.45
CA ALA A 106 -0.12 -9.85 15.90
C ALA A 106 -0.03 -9.05 14.58
N ILE A 107 0.67 -7.91 14.55
CA ILE A 107 0.86 -7.10 13.33
C ILE A 107 1.42 -7.96 12.18
N THR A 108 2.48 -8.72 12.44
CA THR A 108 3.15 -9.54 11.42
C THR A 108 2.22 -10.64 10.91
N PHE A 109 1.47 -11.27 11.79
CA PHE A 109 0.50 -12.32 11.45
C PHE A 109 -0.66 -11.76 10.62
N THR A 110 -1.26 -10.63 11.03
CA THR A 110 -2.34 -9.98 10.29
C THR A 110 -1.86 -9.50 8.92
N LEU A 111 -0.63 -8.98 8.83
CA LEU A 111 -0.01 -8.58 7.57
C LEU A 111 0.19 -9.79 6.64
N GLY A 112 0.67 -10.91 7.18
CA GLY A 112 0.84 -12.16 6.44
C GLY A 112 -0.49 -12.68 5.87
N ILE A 113 -1.55 -12.70 6.69
CA ILE A 113 -2.90 -13.07 6.24
C ILE A 113 -3.40 -12.09 5.18
N ALA A 114 -3.23 -10.78 5.39
CA ALA A 114 -3.67 -9.77 4.42
C ALA A 114 -2.96 -9.93 3.07
N LEU A 115 -1.66 -10.23 3.06
CA LEU A 115 -0.89 -10.51 1.84
C LEU A 115 -1.37 -11.80 1.16
N LEU A 116 -1.62 -12.87 1.90
CA LEU A 116 -2.16 -14.12 1.35
C LEU A 116 -3.56 -13.91 0.74
N LEU A 117 -4.44 -13.19 1.43
CA LEU A 117 -5.76 -12.85 0.91
C LEU A 117 -5.67 -11.96 -0.33
N THR A 118 -4.77 -10.98 -0.34
CA THR A 118 -4.56 -10.09 -1.50
C THR A 118 -4.01 -10.88 -2.69
N ALA A 119 -3.04 -11.77 -2.46
CA ALA A 119 -2.49 -12.67 -3.48
C ALA A 119 -3.58 -13.62 -4.02
N ALA A 120 -4.39 -14.22 -3.15
CA ALA A 120 -5.49 -15.08 -3.56
C ALA A 120 -6.56 -14.31 -4.35
N ALA A 121 -6.94 -13.10 -3.92
CA ALA A 121 -7.93 -12.28 -4.61
C ALA A 121 -7.42 -11.79 -5.98
N THR A 122 -6.16 -11.37 -6.06
CA THR A 122 -5.53 -10.96 -7.33
C THR A 122 -5.37 -12.14 -8.28
N LEU A 123 -4.95 -13.31 -7.79
CA LEU A 123 -4.84 -14.53 -8.57
C LEU A 123 -6.21 -15.02 -9.04
N TYR A 124 -7.23 -15.00 -8.18
CA TYR A 124 -8.60 -15.33 -8.55
C TYR A 124 -9.13 -14.40 -9.64
N LYS A 125 -8.90 -13.09 -9.51
CA LYS A 125 -9.26 -12.10 -10.53
C LYS A 125 -8.48 -12.31 -11.84
N ALA A 126 -7.20 -12.71 -11.76
CA ALA A 126 -6.37 -13.01 -12.92
C ALA A 126 -6.83 -14.29 -13.66
N ILE A 127 -7.19 -15.34 -12.92
CA ILE A 127 -7.64 -16.63 -13.47
C ILE A 127 -9.07 -16.53 -14.04
N ARG A 128 -9.97 -15.75 -13.42
CA ARG A 128 -11.35 -15.61 -13.91
C ARG A 128 -11.53 -14.70 -15.13
N GLY A 129 -10.48 -14.01 -15.58
CA GLY A 129 -10.55 -13.11 -16.74
C GLY A 129 -11.51 -11.91 -16.53
N PRO A 130 -11.37 -10.84 -17.33
CA PRO A 130 -12.15 -9.62 -17.15
C PRO A 130 -13.59 -9.82 -17.64
N LEU A 131 -14.51 -10.15 -16.74
CA LEU A 131 -15.93 -9.90 -16.99
C LEU A 131 -16.19 -8.40 -16.78
N ARG A 132 -16.01 -7.63 -17.86
CA ARG A 132 -16.73 -6.39 -18.20
C ARG A 132 -16.41 -5.12 -17.38
N GLN A 133 -15.38 -4.36 -17.79
CA GLN A 133 -15.25 -2.92 -17.48
C GLN A 133 -14.72 -2.10 -18.68
N GLN A 134 -15.33 -2.29 -19.86
CA GLN A 134 -15.34 -1.31 -20.94
C GLN A 134 -16.80 -1.17 -21.39
N THR A 135 -17.48 -0.13 -20.90
CA THR A 135 -18.58 0.62 -21.55
C THR A 135 -19.32 1.39 -20.45
N ALA A 136 -19.01 2.67 -20.31
CA ALA A 136 -19.94 3.79 -20.49
C ALA A 136 -19.21 5.09 -20.13
#